data_AF-A0A2V8AFL3-F1
#
_entry.id   AF-A0A2V8AFL3-F1
#
_cell.length_a   1.000
_cell.length_b   1.000
_cell.length_c   1.000
_cell.angle_alpha   90.00
_cell.angle_beta   90.00
_cell.angle_gamma   90.00
#
_symmetry.space_group_name_H-M   'P 1'
#
loop_
_entity.id
_entity.type
_entity.pdbx_description
1 polymer ?
#
loop_
_entity_poly.entity_id
_entity_poly.type
_entity_poly.pdbx_seq_one_letter_code
_entity_poly.pdbx_strand_id
1 'polypeptide(L)'
;MITGIIGKKVGMTQVFDPDGTVHPATVIKAGPCVIVQAKNAQADGYEAVQLGLVEETPAKANKPTIGHFKKANVPATRMRREVKLAPGGDAVKTGDQVLVSIFNNGDRVDVVG
;
A
#
# COMPACT_ATOMS: atom_id res chain seq x y z
N MET A 1 5.15 -6.90 10.59
CA MET A 1 5.36 -6.85 9.12
C MET A 1 4.18 -6.15 8.45
N ILE A 2 4.44 -5.43 7.36
CA ILE A 2 3.38 -4.81 6.55
C ILE A 2 2.79 -5.88 5.65
N THR A 3 1.49 -6.14 5.78
CA THR A 3 0.80 -7.26 5.10
C THR A 3 -0.03 -6.83 3.90
N GLY A 4 -0.03 -5.54 3.56
CA GLY A 4 -0.90 -5.00 2.53
C GLY A 4 -0.26 -3.84 1.77
N ILE A 5 -0.69 -3.66 0.53
CA ILE A 5 -0.33 -2.53 -0.33
C ILE A 5 -1.59 -1.93 -0.93
N ILE A 6 -1.53 -0.65 -1.29
CA ILE A 6 -2.60 0.02 -2.02
C ILE A 6 -2.28 -0.08 -3.51
N GLY A 7 -3.28 -0.46 -4.29
CA GLY A 7 -3.18 -0.51 -5.75
C GLY A 7 -4.43 -0.01 -6.43
N LYS A 8 -4.32 0.19 -7.74
CA LYS A 8 -5.43 0.58 -8.61
C LYS A 8 -5.71 -0.55 -9.59
N LYS A 9 -6.97 -0.97 -9.68
CA LYS A 9 -7.42 -1.89 -10.74
C LYS A 9 -7.24 -1.21 -12.10
N VAL A 10 -6.45 -1.83 -12.97
CA VAL A 10 -6.19 -1.35 -14.34
C VAL A 10 -7.20 -1.97 -15.30
N GLY A 11 -7.42 -3.27 -15.18
CA GLY A 11 -8.30 -4.02 -16.07
C GLY A 11 -8.25 -5.52 -15.82
N MET A 12 -8.83 -6.28 -16.74
CA MET A 12 -8.80 -7.74 -16.73
C MET A 12 -8.15 -8.22 -18.02
N THR A 13 -7.47 -9.35 -17.92
CA THR A 13 -6.81 -10.03 -19.04
C THR A 13 -6.92 -11.54 -18.81
N GLN A 14 -6.38 -12.32 -19.73
CA GLN A 14 -6.21 -13.76 -19.60
C GLN A 14 -4.73 -14.11 -19.74
N VAL A 15 -4.27 -15.05 -18.91
CA VAL A 15 -2.92 -15.60 -18.92
C VAL A 15 -3.00 -17.05 -19.39
N PHE A 16 -2.06 -17.45 -20.22
CA PHE A 16 -2.00 -18.80 -20.77
C PHE A 16 -0.85 -19.56 -20.13
N ASP A 17 -1.14 -20.76 -19.62
CA ASP A 17 -0.11 -21.70 -19.20
C ASP A 17 0.51 -22.41 -20.41
N PRO A 18 1.71 -23.01 -20.27
CA PRO A 18 2.40 -23.70 -21.36
C PRO A 18 1.62 -24.88 -21.97
N ASP A 19 0.67 -25.44 -21.23
CA ASP A 19 -0.23 -26.52 -21.66
C ASP A 19 -1.47 -26.03 -22.44
N GLY A 20 -1.62 -24.71 -22.59
CA GLY A 20 -2.76 -24.07 -23.25
C GLY A 20 -3.94 -23.75 -22.33
N THR A 21 -3.83 -24.03 -21.03
CA THR A 21 -4.87 -23.67 -20.05
C THR A 21 -4.98 -22.15 -19.91
N VAL A 22 -6.22 -21.63 -19.88
CA VAL A 22 -6.51 -20.20 -19.80
C VAL A 22 -6.94 -19.81 -18.40
N HIS A 23 -6.24 -18.85 -17.79
CA HIS A 23 -6.56 -18.29 -16.49
C HIS A 23 -7.00 -16.83 -16.59
N PRO A 24 -8.20 -16.47 -16.12
CA PRO A 24 -8.60 -15.06 -16.02
C PRO A 24 -7.79 -14.35 -14.94
N ALA A 25 -7.25 -13.18 -15.27
CA ALA A 25 -6.41 -12.40 -14.36
C ALA A 25 -6.86 -10.93 -14.30
N THR A 26 -6.77 -10.32 -13.12
CA THR A 26 -6.97 -8.88 -12.94
C THR A 26 -5.63 -8.19 -12.81
N VAL A 27 -5.39 -7.16 -13.63
CA VAL A 27 -4.17 -6.36 -13.57
C VAL A 27 -4.37 -5.25 -12.54
N ILE A 28 -3.53 -5.25 -11.49
CA ILE A 28 -3.51 -4.23 -10.44
C ILE A 28 -2.18 -3.48 -10.50
N LYS A 29 -2.22 -2.16 -10.71
CA LYS A 29 -1.06 -1.28 -10.55
C LYS A 29 -0.91 -0.96 -9.06
N ALA A 30 -0.05 -1.70 -8.38
CA ALA A 30 0.25 -1.51 -6.96
C ALA A 30 1.60 -0.80 -6.78
N GLY A 31 1.62 0.18 -5.89
CA GLY A 31 2.82 0.93 -5.52
C GLY A 31 3.36 1.94 -6.57
N PRO A 32 4.36 2.75 -6.17
CA PRO A 32 4.98 2.77 -4.84
C PRO A 32 4.04 3.36 -3.77
N CYS A 33 3.99 2.73 -2.60
CA CYS A 33 3.24 3.22 -1.45
C CYS A 33 4.20 3.78 -0.40
N VAL A 34 3.90 4.95 0.17
CA VAL A 34 4.71 5.56 1.23
C VAL A 34 4.01 5.44 2.57
N ILE A 35 4.76 5.23 3.64
CA ILE A 35 4.22 5.24 5.00
C ILE A 35 4.09 6.69 5.48
N VAL A 36 2.85 7.14 5.61
CA VAL A 36 2.52 8.51 6.04
C VAL A 36 2.55 8.63 7.56
N GLN A 37 2.10 7.59 8.26
CA GLN A 37 2.06 7.58 9.73
C GLN A 37 2.18 6.13 10.23
N ALA A 38 2.97 5.93 11.28
CA ALA A 38 2.96 4.70 12.07
C ALA A 38 2.14 4.95 13.35
N LYS A 39 1.20 4.05 13.64
CA LYS A 39 0.38 4.04 14.86
C LYS A 39 0.88 2.96 15.80
N ASN A 40 0.88 3.28 17.09
CA ASN A 40 1.38 2.37 18.12
C ASN A 40 0.34 2.14 19.22
N ALA A 41 0.49 1.02 19.95
CA ALA A 41 -0.46 0.64 21.00
C ALA A 41 -0.54 1.66 22.15
N GLN A 42 0.54 2.41 22.43
CA GLN A 42 0.62 3.32 23.57
C GLN A 42 -0.11 4.65 23.33
N ALA A 43 0.00 5.20 22.11
CA ALA A 43 -0.60 6.47 21.73
C ALA A 43 -1.97 6.30 21.08
N ASP A 44 -2.13 5.28 20.23
CA ASP A 44 -3.34 5.08 19.40
C ASP A 44 -4.21 3.89 19.85
N GLY A 45 -3.72 3.05 20.77
CA GLY A 45 -4.45 1.87 21.26
C GLY A 45 -4.38 0.64 20.36
N TYR A 46 -3.68 0.72 19.21
CA TYR A 46 -3.45 -0.40 18.29
C TYR A 46 -2.22 -0.17 17.41
N GLU A 47 -1.71 -1.25 16.82
CA GLU A 47 -0.57 -1.19 15.89
C GLU A 47 -1.03 -1.23 14.44
N ALA A 48 -0.74 -0.17 13.69
CA ALA A 48 -1.06 -0.07 12.28
C ALA A 48 -0.14 0.92 11.56
N VAL A 49 -0.11 0.83 10.24
CA VAL A 49 0.56 1.80 9.37
C VAL A 49 -0.45 2.43 8.43
N GLN A 50 -0.36 3.74 8.28
CA GLN A 50 -1.09 4.47 7.26
C GLN A 50 -0.23 4.53 6.00
N LEU A 51 -0.67 3.81 4.96
CA LEU A 51 -0.04 3.81 3.65
C LEU A 51 -0.72 4.84 2.76
N GLY A 52 0.07 5.50 1.92
CA GLY A 52 -0.39 6.39 0.87
C GLY A 52 0.09 5.92 -0.49
N LEU A 53 -0.79 5.84 -1.49
CA LEU A 53 -0.40 5.52 -2.87
C LEU A 53 0.22 6.76 -3.54
N VAL A 54 1.45 6.63 -4.01
CA VAL A 54 2.11 7.67 -4.81
C VAL A 54 1.64 7.56 -6.25
N GLU A 55 1.00 8.61 -6.74
CA GLU A 55 0.59 8.74 -8.14
C GLU A 55 1.59 9.60 -8.90
N GLU A 56 1.64 9.46 -10.22
CA GLU A 56 2.51 10.26 -11.10
C GLU A 56 2.22 11.76 -10.99
N THR A 57 0.95 12.12 -10.80
CA THR A 57 0.53 13.51 -10.55
C THR A 57 0.40 13.76 -9.06
N PRO A 58 1.02 14.83 -8.51
CA PRO A 58 0.86 15.21 -7.12
C PRO A 58 -0.61 15.40 -6.76
N ALA A 59 -1.05 14.81 -5.65
CA ALA A 59 -2.42 14.99 -5.20
C ALA A 59 -2.62 16.43 -4.68
N LYS A 60 -3.75 17.04 -5.07
CA LYS A 60 -4.18 18.31 -4.47
C LYS A 60 -4.63 18.03 -3.03
N ALA A 61 -3.90 18.55 -2.06
CA ALA A 61 -4.18 18.39 -0.64
C ALA A 61 -4.58 19.75 -0.02
N ASN A 62 -5.47 19.72 0.98
CA ASN A 62 -5.82 20.91 1.76
C ASN A 62 -4.70 21.24 2.77
N LYS A 63 -4.71 22.45 3.33
CA LYS A 63 -3.71 22.92 4.30
C LYS A 63 -3.42 21.94 5.46
N PRO A 64 -4.41 21.33 6.16
CA PRO A 64 -4.10 20.41 7.26
C PRO A 64 -3.44 19.12 6.77
N THR A 65 -3.88 18.56 5.63
CA THR A 65 -3.27 17.33 5.10
C THR A 65 -1.84 17.58 4.60
N ILE A 66 -1.55 18.77 4.07
CA ILE A 66 -0.18 19.16 3.71
C ILE A 66 0.72 19.19 4.95
N GLY A 67 0.24 19.72 6.08
CA GLY A 67 0.99 19.71 7.34
C GLY A 67 1.32 18.28 7.81
N HIS A 68 0.36 17.36 7.66
CA HIS A 68 0.54 15.94 7.97
C HIS A 68 1.63 15.31 7.11
N PHE A 69 1.59 15.51 5.79
CA PHE A 69 2.61 14.99 4.87
C PHE A 69 3.99 15.60 5.11
N LYS A 70 4.06 16.90 5.41
CA LYS A 70 5.32 17.59 5.74
C LYS A 70 5.97 17.02 7.00
N LYS A 71 5.18 16.71 8.03
CA LYS A 71 5.69 16.10 9.27
C LYS A 71 6.32 14.73 9.01
N ALA A 72 5.74 13.96 8.10
CA ALA A 72 6.25 12.65 7.71
C ALA A 72 7.28 12.69 6.57
N ASN A 73 7.59 13.86 6.02
CA ASN A 73 8.47 14.08 4.87
C ASN A 73 8.12 13.22 3.64
N VAL A 74 6.82 13.05 3.36
CA VAL A 74 6.31 12.24 2.25
C VAL A 74 5.59 13.09 1.20
N PRO A 75 5.53 12.65 -0.07
CA PRO A 75 4.73 13.32 -1.09
C PRO A 75 3.23 13.28 -0.75
N ALA A 76 2.49 14.27 -1.26
CA ALA A 76 1.04 14.30 -1.10
C ALA A 76 0.38 13.16 -1.89
N THR A 77 -0.30 12.27 -1.18
CA THR A 77 -0.99 11.10 -1.74
C THR A 77 -2.50 11.29 -1.75
N ARG A 78 -3.16 10.86 -2.84
CA ARG A 78 -4.62 10.96 -3.00
C ARG A 78 -5.33 9.93 -2.15
N MET A 79 -4.91 8.68 -2.23
CA MET A 79 -5.47 7.58 -1.45
C MET A 79 -4.59 7.26 -0.26
N ARG A 80 -5.21 7.11 0.91
CA ARG A 80 -4.58 6.66 2.14
C ARG A 80 -5.45 5.59 2.79
N ARG A 81 -4.85 4.50 3.25
CA ARG A 81 -5.53 3.43 3.99
C ARG A 81 -4.64 2.96 5.14
N GLU A 82 -5.28 2.50 6.20
CA GLU A 82 -4.58 1.89 7.32
C GLU A 82 -4.50 0.38 7.12
N VAL A 83 -3.33 -0.17 7.39
CA VAL A 83 -3.05 -1.60 7.35
C VAL A 83 -2.53 -2.01 8.72
N LYS A 84 -3.13 -3.04 9.31
CA LYS A 84 -2.67 -3.58 10.59
C LYS A 84 -1.30 -4.22 10.41
N LEU A 85 -0.43 -4.02 11.39
CA LEU A 85 0.87 -4.69 11.40
C LEU A 85 0.71 -6.11 11.95
N ALA A 86 1.27 -7.10 11.26
CA ALA A 86 1.42 -8.43 11.81
C ALA A 86 2.56 -8.44 12.86
N PRO A 87 2.43 -9.20 13.96
CA PRO A 87 3.50 -9.33 14.95
C PRO A 87 4.76 -9.95 14.34
N GLY A 88 5.94 -9.52 14.83
CA GLY A 88 7.23 -10.10 14.43
C GLY A 88 7.86 -9.52 13.15
N GLY A 89 7.63 -8.25 12.82
CA GLY A 89 8.36 -7.58 11.73
C GLY A 89 9.15 -6.35 12.19
N ASP A 90 10.04 -5.89 11.32
CA ASP A 90 10.90 -4.73 11.56
C ASP A 90 10.12 -3.46 11.90
N ALA A 91 10.79 -2.58 12.66
CA ALA A 91 10.27 -1.28 13.02
C ALA A 91 10.06 -0.42 11.77
N VAL A 92 8.79 -0.27 11.38
CA VAL A 92 8.40 0.52 10.22
C VAL A 92 8.55 2.01 10.52
N LYS A 93 9.29 2.74 9.69
CA LYS A 93 9.47 4.19 9.85
C LYS A 93 8.57 4.97 8.91
N THR A 94 8.16 6.15 9.35
CA THR A 94 7.49 7.12 8.48
C THR A 94 8.44 7.55 7.37
N GLY A 95 7.97 7.57 6.13
CA GLY A 95 8.77 7.88 4.95
C GLY A 95 9.26 6.66 4.17
N ASP A 96 9.20 5.46 4.75
CA ASP A 96 9.61 4.24 4.05
C ASP A 96 8.65 3.92 2.88
N GLN A 97 9.20 3.28 1.85
CA GLN A 97 8.46 2.86 0.67
C GLN A 97 8.12 1.37 0.73
N VAL A 98 6.87 1.05 0.44
CA VAL A 98 6.33 -0.30 0.30
C VAL A 98 6.09 -0.57 -1.18
N LEU A 99 6.73 -1.62 -1.68
CA LEU A 99 6.66 -2.08 -3.06
C LEU A 99 5.91 -3.41 -3.15
N VAL A 100 5.57 -3.82 -4.38
CA VAL A 100 4.88 -5.10 -4.65
C VAL A 100 5.71 -6.32 -4.26
N SER A 101 7.02 -6.15 -4.08
CA SER A 101 7.97 -7.19 -3.65
C SER A 101 7.66 -7.80 -2.27
N ILE A 102 6.67 -7.30 -1.54
CA ILE A 102 6.18 -7.95 -0.32
C ILE A 102 5.39 -9.23 -0.60
N PHE A 103 4.92 -9.44 -1.84
CA PHE A 103 4.20 -10.64 -2.26
C PHE A 103 5.09 -11.52 -3.13
N ASN A 104 4.99 -12.82 -2.93
CA ASN A 104 5.62 -13.84 -3.76
C ASN A 104 4.59 -14.46 -4.72
N ASN A 105 5.08 -15.03 -5.81
CA ASN A 105 4.23 -15.77 -6.73
C ASN A 105 3.61 -16.99 -6.02
N GLY A 106 2.28 -17.09 -6.09
CA GLY A 106 1.51 -18.16 -5.44
C GLY A 106 0.90 -17.77 -4.08
N ASP A 107 1.24 -16.60 -3.54
CA ASP A 107 0.62 -16.11 -2.31
C ASP A 107 -0.87 -15.87 -2.50
N ARG A 108 -1.66 -16.32 -1.52
CA ARG A 108 -3.09 -15.99 -1.46
C ARG A 108 -3.26 -14.60 -0.86
N VAL A 109 -4.00 -13.76 -1.56
CA VAL A 109 -4.23 -12.37 -1.19
C VAL A 109 -5.71 -12.05 -1.12
N ASP A 110 -6.07 -11.23 -0.14
CA ASP A 110 -7.41 -10.65 -0.01
C ASP A 110 -7.43 -9.27 -0.67
N VAL A 111 -8.42 -9.01 -1.52
CA VAL A 111 -8.58 -7.72 -2.22
C VAL A 111 -9.81 -7.00 -1.70
N VAL A 112 -9.62 -5.76 -1.24
CA VAL A 112 -10.70 -4.86 -0.79
C VAL A 112 -10.71 -3.64 -1.71
N GLY A 113 -11.82 -3.41 -2.40
CA GLY A 113 -12.02 -2.33 -3.38
C GLY A 113 -13.24 -1.49 -3.08
#